data_AF-A0A354J2M3-F1
#
_entry.id   AF-A0A354J2M3-F1
#
_cell.length_a   1.000
_cell.length_b   1.000
_cell.length_c   1.000
_cell.angle_alpha   90.00
_cell.angle_beta   90.00
_cell.angle_gamma   90.00
#
_symmetry.space_group_name_H-M   'P 1'
#
loop_
_entity.id
_entity.type
_entity.pdbx_description
1 polymer ?
#
loop_
_entity_poly.entity_id
_entity_poly.type
_entity_poly.pdbx_seq_one_letter_code
_entity_poly.pdbx_strand_id
1 'polypeptide(L)'
;MYLEVYPDIIFILNFFIDFILLFLLKLVNKKSSSLPKLLLAAAIGGLFAAINGIFPWMNAVIRFLLMYVVASVLMIRISFGKLMAADLLKQTIVLYLITYFVGGMINSIYYYTGFRMFVVHLGKGMAFSNISWKFIIIMFLIVTPFMLMILWILRWYQRNTPETYDVDLILFDRCIHTKGFMDSGNCLYDPIYKRPVMVIQ
;
A
#
# COMPACT_ATOMS: atom_id res chain seq x y z
N MET A 1 -2.93 30.58 -23.81
CA MET A 1 -2.45 30.11 -22.50
C MET A 1 -1.82 28.74 -22.75
N TYR A 2 -0.50 28.64 -22.82
CA TYR A 2 0.18 27.35 -23.01
C TYR A 2 0.25 26.66 -21.66
N LEU A 3 -0.18 25.40 -21.61
CA LEU A 3 -0.14 24.56 -20.42
C LEU A 3 1.12 23.71 -20.54
N GLU A 4 2.18 24.10 -19.83
CA GLU A 4 3.40 23.31 -19.77
C GLU A 4 3.13 22.08 -18.90
N VAL A 5 3.13 20.91 -19.54
CA VAL A 5 2.99 19.62 -18.87
C VAL A 5 4.38 19.00 -18.77
N TYR A 6 4.80 18.68 -17.55
CA TYR A 6 6.11 18.08 -17.24
C TYR A 6 5.93 16.56 -17.02
N PRO A 7 6.19 15.70 -18.02
CA PRO A 7 5.91 14.27 -17.93
C PRO A 7 6.76 13.56 -16.87
N ASP A 8 7.96 14.08 -16.61
CA ASP A 8 8.87 13.68 -15.54
C ASP A 8 8.25 13.89 -14.15
N ILE A 9 7.62 15.04 -13.91
CA ILE A 9 6.94 15.32 -12.64
C ILE A 9 5.72 14.39 -12.48
N ILE A 10 4.96 14.18 -13.56
CA ILE A 10 3.81 13.27 -13.56
C ILE A 10 4.26 11.84 -13.25
N PHE A 11 5.34 11.38 -13.87
CA PHE A 11 5.90 10.06 -13.64
C PHE A 11 6.29 9.88 -12.17
N ILE A 12 7.09 10.79 -11.62
CA ILE A 12 7.60 10.70 -10.24
C ILE A 12 6.44 10.71 -9.24
N LEU A 13 5.45 11.57 -9.45
CA LEU A 13 4.31 11.66 -8.54
C LEU A 13 3.49 10.38 -8.55
N ASN A 14 3.15 9.87 -9.73
CA ASN A 14 2.36 8.65 -9.84
C ASN A 14 3.15 7.42 -9.38
N PHE A 15 4.47 7.38 -9.61
CA PHE A 15 5.33 6.34 -9.05
C PHE A 15 5.21 6.24 -7.52
N PHE A 16 5.31 7.35 -6.79
CA PHE A 16 5.20 7.31 -5.33
C PHE A 16 3.79 6.95 -4.87
N ILE A 17 2.75 7.48 -5.53
CA ILE A 17 1.36 7.15 -5.19
C ILE A 17 1.07 5.68 -5.47
N ASP A 18 1.40 5.17 -6.65
CA ASP A 18 1.20 3.76 -7.01
C ASP A 18 1.98 2.83 -6.09
N PHE A 19 3.20 3.21 -5.68
CA PHE A 19 3.95 2.45 -4.68
C PHE A 19 3.21 2.36 -3.33
N ILE A 20 2.67 3.47 -2.82
CA ILE A 20 1.84 3.49 -1.59
C ILE A 20 0.62 2.58 -1.76
N LEU A 21 -0.10 2.72 -2.87
CA LEU A 21 -1.33 1.97 -3.14
C LEU A 21 -1.06 0.46 -3.22
N LEU A 22 0.01 0.05 -3.92
CA LEU A 22 0.41 -1.35 -4.02
C LEU A 22 0.93 -1.91 -2.70
N PHE A 23 1.61 -1.09 -1.90
CA PHE A 23 2.04 -1.47 -0.55
C PHE A 23 0.85 -1.69 0.39
N LEU A 24 -0.15 -0.80 0.34
CA LEU A 24 -1.42 -0.97 1.06
C LEU A 24 -2.18 -2.21 0.59
N LEU A 25 -2.24 -2.43 -0.73
CA LEU A 25 -2.87 -3.61 -1.31
C LEU A 25 -2.22 -4.91 -0.82
N LYS A 26 -0.88 -4.95 -0.77
CA LYS A 26 -0.10 -6.07 -0.22
C LYS A 26 -0.50 -6.35 1.23
N LEU A 27 -0.60 -5.30 2.05
CA LEU A 27 -0.98 -5.42 3.45
C LEU A 27 -2.40 -5.94 3.63
N VAL A 28 -3.38 -5.27 3.01
CA VAL A 28 -4.81 -5.61 3.16
C VAL A 28 -5.07 -7.06 2.74
N ASN A 29 -4.45 -7.52 1.65
CA ASN A 29 -4.63 -8.88 1.15
C ASN A 29 -3.68 -9.92 1.78
N LYS A 30 -2.82 -9.53 2.72
CA LYS A 30 -1.82 -10.41 3.37
C LYS A 30 -1.00 -11.25 2.38
N LYS A 31 -0.72 -10.72 1.19
CA LYS A 31 0.05 -11.41 0.14
C LYS A 31 1.54 -11.12 0.30
N SER A 32 2.39 -12.08 -0.03
CA SER A 32 3.83 -11.86 -0.13
C SER A 32 4.16 -11.19 -1.46
N SER A 33 4.92 -10.09 -1.38
CA SER A 33 5.50 -9.42 -2.53
C SER A 33 6.82 -8.77 -2.12
N SER A 34 7.84 -8.91 -2.96
CA SER A 34 9.17 -8.35 -2.69
C SER A 34 9.20 -6.86 -3.04
N LEU A 35 9.97 -6.08 -2.29
CA LEU A 35 10.14 -4.63 -2.53
C LEU A 35 10.48 -4.27 -3.99
N PRO A 36 11.40 -4.95 -4.70
CA PRO A 36 11.70 -4.63 -6.10
C PRO A 36 10.51 -4.86 -7.05
N LYS A 37 9.63 -5.85 -6.77
CA LYS A 37 8.42 -6.06 -7.56
C LYS A 37 7.43 -4.90 -7.41
N LEU A 38 7.27 -4.39 -6.18
CA LEU A 38 6.42 -3.23 -5.92
C LEU A 38 6.97 -1.97 -6.60
N LEU A 39 8.28 -1.74 -6.53
CA LEU A 39 8.92 -0.60 -7.21
C LEU A 39 8.76 -0.68 -8.72
N LEU A 40 8.96 -1.86 -9.32
CA LEU A 40 8.79 -2.04 -10.77
C LEU A 40 7.33 -1.85 -11.19
N ALA A 41 6.38 -2.39 -10.42
CA ALA A 41 4.96 -2.17 -10.67
C ALA A 41 4.58 -0.69 -10.57
N ALA A 42 5.05 0.02 -9.55
CA ALA A 42 4.83 1.46 -9.40
C ALA A 42 5.43 2.28 -10.56
N ALA A 43 6.60 1.88 -11.08
CA ALA A 43 7.19 2.49 -12.26
C ALA A 43 6.31 2.31 -13.50
N ILE A 44 5.66 1.16 -13.66
CA ILE A 44 4.70 0.95 -14.75
C ILE A 44 3.50 1.88 -14.58
N GLY A 45 2.92 1.99 -13.39
CA GLY A 45 1.82 2.93 -13.13
C GLY A 45 2.19 4.38 -13.45
N GLY A 46 3.35 4.83 -12.97
CA GLY A 46 3.89 6.16 -13.29
C GLY A 46 4.13 6.38 -14.78
N LEU A 47 4.57 5.36 -15.52
CA LEU A 47 4.79 5.42 -16.96
C LEU A 47 3.47 5.58 -17.71
N PHE A 48 2.44 4.80 -17.35
CA PHE A 48 1.10 4.99 -17.90
C PHE A 48 0.61 6.42 -17.65
N ALA A 49 0.82 6.96 -16.44
CA ALA A 49 0.42 8.32 -16.08
C ALA A 49 1.11 9.38 -16.94
N ALA A 50 2.42 9.25 -17.14
CA ALA A 50 3.20 10.14 -18.00
C ALA A 50 2.74 10.08 -19.46
N ILE A 51 2.50 8.88 -20.00
CA ILE A 51 1.97 8.69 -21.36
C ILE A 51 0.64 9.44 -21.51
N ASN A 52 -0.27 9.32 -20.54
CA ASN A 52 -1.54 10.05 -20.59
C ASN A 52 -1.38 11.58 -20.54
N GLY A 53 -0.39 12.08 -19.79
CA GLY A 53 -0.06 13.51 -19.78
C GLY A 53 0.46 14.02 -21.13
N ILE A 54 1.17 13.19 -21.88
CA ILE A 54 1.76 13.53 -23.19
C ILE A 54 0.71 13.49 -24.31
N PHE A 55 -0.28 12.60 -24.22
CA PHE A 55 -1.29 12.39 -25.26
C PHE A 55 -2.72 12.78 -24.82
N PRO A 56 -2.99 14.07 -24.50
CA PRO A 56 -4.31 14.50 -24.03
C PRO A 56 -5.42 14.38 -25.08
N TRP A 57 -5.07 14.30 -26.37
CA TRP A 57 -6.00 14.11 -27.50
C TRP A 57 -6.42 12.65 -27.74
N MET A 58 -5.97 11.71 -26.90
CA MET A 58 -6.38 10.31 -26.99
C MET A 58 -7.87 10.15 -26.71
N ASN A 59 -8.54 9.28 -27.47
CA ASN A 59 -9.97 8.98 -27.28
C ASN A 59 -10.24 8.61 -25.81
N ALA A 60 -11.28 9.21 -25.21
CA ALA A 60 -11.63 9.01 -23.82
C ALA A 60 -11.82 7.54 -23.42
N VAL A 61 -12.38 6.71 -24.31
CA VAL A 61 -12.59 5.28 -24.06
C VAL A 61 -11.25 4.53 -24.02
N ILE A 62 -10.37 4.81 -24.99
CA ILE A 62 -9.04 4.20 -25.06
C ILE A 62 -8.20 4.61 -23.85
N ARG A 63 -8.27 5.89 -23.48
CA ARG A 63 -7.63 6.44 -22.28
C ARG A 63 -8.12 5.72 -21.04
N PHE A 64 -9.44 5.59 -20.88
CA PHE A 64 -10.02 4.89 -19.74
C PHE A 64 -9.52 3.45 -19.64
N LEU A 65 -9.55 2.71 -20.75
CA LEU A 65 -9.17 1.30 -20.76
C LEU A 65 -7.68 1.09 -20.46
N LEU A 66 -6.80 1.93 -21.04
CA LEU A 66 -5.36 1.88 -20.75
C LEU A 66 -5.05 2.23 -19.30
N MET A 67 -5.63 3.32 -18.80
CA MET A 67 -5.36 3.83 -17.45
C MET A 67 -5.90 2.93 -16.37
N TYR A 68 -7.20 2.65 -16.43
CA TYR A 68 -7.87 2.00 -15.31
C TYR A 68 -7.71 0.50 -15.40
N VAL A 69 -7.82 -0.09 -16.59
CA VAL A 69 -7.84 -1.55 -16.74
C VAL A 69 -6.44 -2.11 -16.98
N VAL A 70 -5.75 -1.65 -18.04
CA VAL A 70 -4.47 -2.24 -18.43
C VAL A 70 -3.39 -1.96 -17.39
N ALA A 71 -3.25 -0.71 -16.94
CA ALA A 71 -2.23 -0.35 -15.96
C ALA A 71 -2.44 -1.10 -14.63
N SER A 72 -3.67 -1.14 -14.10
CA SER A 72 -3.95 -1.84 -12.84
C SER A 72 -3.66 -3.33 -12.92
N VAL A 73 -4.08 -4.01 -13.99
CA VAL A 73 -3.82 -5.44 -14.19
C VAL A 73 -2.32 -5.71 -14.28
N LEU A 74 -1.57 -4.90 -15.03
CA LEU A 74 -0.12 -5.03 -15.15
C LEU A 74 0.58 -4.83 -13.81
N MET A 75 0.23 -3.77 -13.08
CA MET A 75 0.80 -3.49 -11.76
C MET A 75 0.57 -4.65 -10.78
N ILE A 76 -0.64 -5.22 -10.75
CA ILE A 76 -0.97 -6.35 -9.88
C ILE A 76 -0.21 -7.62 -10.30
N ARG A 77 -0.13 -7.90 -11.60
CA ARG A 77 0.61 -9.05 -12.14
C ARG A 77 2.10 -8.98 -11.83
N ILE A 78 2.69 -7.79 -11.92
CA ILE A 78 4.10 -7.58 -11.56
C ILE A 78 4.31 -7.73 -10.05
N SER A 79 3.41 -7.14 -9.25
CA SER A 79 3.51 -7.13 -7.79
C SER A 79 3.36 -8.52 -7.18
N PHE A 80 2.38 -9.30 -7.63
CA PHE A 80 1.98 -10.56 -7.00
C PHE A 80 2.17 -11.81 -7.88
N GLY A 81 2.67 -11.63 -9.10
CA GLY A 81 2.94 -12.73 -10.03
C GLY A 81 1.69 -13.29 -10.70
N LYS A 82 1.73 -14.60 -11.00
CA LYS A 82 0.62 -15.31 -11.63
C LYS A 82 -0.48 -15.54 -10.59
N LEU A 83 -1.64 -14.92 -10.81
CA LEU A 83 -2.85 -15.09 -10.01
C LEU A 83 -3.93 -15.77 -10.85
N MET A 84 -4.80 -16.54 -10.20
CA MET A 84 -6.05 -17.00 -10.81
C MET A 84 -6.96 -15.79 -11.12
N ALA A 85 -7.87 -15.94 -12.09
CA ALA A 85 -8.74 -14.84 -12.53
C ALA A 85 -9.56 -14.23 -11.38
N ALA A 86 -10.10 -15.08 -10.48
CA ALA A 86 -10.85 -14.63 -9.30
C ALA A 86 -9.96 -13.82 -8.34
N ASP A 87 -8.73 -14.27 -8.10
CA ASP A 87 -7.76 -13.56 -7.26
C ASP A 87 -7.35 -12.22 -7.89
N LEU A 88 -7.13 -12.19 -9.21
CA LEU A 88 -6.81 -10.95 -9.93
C LEU A 88 -7.93 -9.93 -9.83
N LEU A 89 -9.19 -10.36 -10.02
CA LEU A 89 -10.36 -9.50 -9.88
C LEU A 89 -10.49 -8.96 -8.45
N LYS A 90 -10.33 -9.83 -7.45
CA LYS A 90 -10.31 -9.43 -6.03
C LYS A 90 -9.26 -8.36 -5.74
N GLN A 91 -8.02 -8.56 -6.20
CA GLN A 91 -6.94 -7.59 -6.02
C GLN A 91 -7.27 -6.25 -6.71
N THR A 92 -7.86 -6.29 -7.90
CA THR A 92 -8.23 -5.09 -8.66
C THR A 92 -9.31 -4.28 -7.95
N ILE A 93 -10.35 -4.95 -7.43
CA ILE A 93 -11.42 -4.31 -6.64
C ILE A 93 -10.84 -3.67 -5.38
N VAL A 94 -10.00 -4.40 -4.63
CA VAL A 94 -9.38 -3.87 -3.41
C VAL A 94 -8.45 -2.70 -3.72
N LEU A 95 -7.69 -2.76 -4.83
CA LEU A 95 -6.84 -1.65 -5.26
C LEU A 95 -7.67 -0.39 -5.48
N TYR A 96 -8.78 -0.49 -6.24
CA TYR A 96 -9.65 0.67 -6.47
C TYR A 96 -10.28 1.21 -5.19
N LEU A 97 -10.72 0.34 -4.27
CA LEU A 97 -11.23 0.78 -2.97
C LEU A 97 -10.18 1.58 -2.20
N ILE A 98 -8.92 1.11 -2.18
CA ILE A 98 -7.81 1.83 -1.57
C ILE A 98 -7.57 3.16 -2.29
N THR A 99 -7.53 3.17 -3.63
CA THR A 99 -7.33 4.39 -4.43
C THR A 99 -8.41 5.43 -4.16
N TYR A 100 -9.69 5.05 -4.15
CA TYR A 100 -10.79 5.95 -3.85
C TYR A 100 -10.74 6.45 -2.40
N PHE A 101 -10.40 5.58 -1.44
CA PHE A 101 -10.27 5.97 -0.05
C PHE A 101 -9.13 6.98 0.17
N VAL A 102 -7.93 6.67 -0.34
CA VAL A 102 -6.75 7.55 -0.23
C VAL A 102 -7.00 8.87 -0.98
N GLY A 103 -7.53 8.80 -2.20
CA GLY A 103 -7.90 9.98 -2.98
C GLY A 103 -8.94 10.84 -2.27
N GLY A 104 -9.97 10.22 -1.69
CA GLY A 104 -11.00 10.89 -0.90
C GLY A 104 -10.45 11.55 0.36
N MET A 105 -9.52 10.90 1.06
CA MET A 105 -8.83 11.45 2.23
C MET A 105 -7.98 12.67 1.86
N ILE A 106 -7.17 12.58 0.81
CA ILE A 106 -6.37 13.70 0.28
C ILE A 106 -7.29 14.84 -0.14
N ASN A 107 -8.37 14.54 -0.85
CA ASN A 107 -9.34 15.53 -1.31
C ASN A 107 -10.06 16.23 -0.16
N SER A 108 -10.42 15.47 0.89
CA SER A 108 -11.06 16.01 2.09
C SER A 108 -10.12 16.93 2.84
N ILE A 109 -8.87 16.53 3.05
CA ILE A 109 -7.83 17.39 3.64
C ILE A 109 -7.67 18.65 2.79
N TYR A 110 -7.54 18.51 1.47
CA TYR A 110 -7.34 19.63 0.57
C TYR A 110 -8.48 20.67 0.65
N TYR A 111 -9.75 20.24 0.63
CA TYR A 111 -10.88 21.17 0.60
C TYR A 111 -11.38 21.64 1.96
N TYR A 112 -11.32 20.78 2.98
CA TYR A 112 -11.94 21.04 4.29
C TYR A 112 -10.95 21.43 5.39
N THR A 113 -9.65 21.37 5.15
CA THR A 113 -8.66 21.94 6.08
C THR A 113 -8.03 23.21 5.51
N GLY A 114 -7.44 24.04 6.38
CA GLY A 114 -6.64 25.20 6.00
C GLY A 114 -5.44 24.88 5.09
N PHE A 115 -5.23 23.60 4.75
CA PHE A 115 -4.22 23.13 3.80
C PHE A 115 -4.33 23.82 2.44
N ARG A 116 -5.55 24.10 1.93
CA ARG A 116 -5.72 24.91 0.71
C ARG A 116 -5.06 26.28 0.86
N MET A 117 -5.28 26.96 1.98
CA MET A 117 -4.71 28.27 2.26
C MET A 117 -3.19 28.18 2.44
N PHE A 118 -2.68 27.12 3.09
CA PHE A 118 -1.25 26.85 3.22
C PHE A 118 -0.58 26.65 1.85
N VAL A 119 -1.15 25.82 0.98
CA VAL A 119 -0.67 25.58 -0.38
C VAL A 119 -0.73 26.85 -1.23
N VAL A 120 -1.83 27.62 -1.14
CA VAL A 120 -2.00 28.87 -1.87
C VAL A 120 -1.09 29.98 -1.33
N HIS A 121 -0.83 30.07 -0.03
CA HIS A 121 0.14 31.04 0.51
C HIS A 121 1.58 30.69 0.15
N LEU A 122 1.94 29.41 0.15
CA LEU A 122 3.22 28.96 -0.42
C LEU A 122 3.33 29.35 -1.91
N GLY A 123 2.22 29.29 -2.66
CA GLY A 123 2.18 29.61 -4.09
C GLY A 123 2.11 31.11 -4.43
N LYS A 124 1.51 31.95 -3.57
CA LYS A 124 1.30 33.38 -3.84
C LYS A 124 2.52 34.28 -3.58
N GLY A 125 3.52 33.81 -2.84
CA GLY A 125 4.77 34.55 -2.58
C GLY A 125 5.93 34.20 -3.51
N MET A 126 5.77 33.25 -4.44
CA MET A 126 6.89 32.67 -5.17
C MET A 126 6.54 32.47 -6.64
N ALA A 127 7.17 33.25 -7.50
CA ALA A 127 7.00 33.21 -8.95
C ALA A 127 7.01 31.78 -9.51
N PHE A 128 6.09 31.52 -10.43
CA PHE A 128 5.77 30.23 -11.04
C PHE A 128 6.92 29.56 -11.83
N SER A 129 8.15 30.09 -11.80
CA SER A 129 9.33 29.53 -12.48
C SER A 129 10.05 28.43 -11.68
N ASN A 130 9.77 28.26 -10.38
CA ASN A 130 10.47 27.33 -9.47
C ASN A 130 9.59 26.16 -8.98
N ILE A 131 8.55 25.80 -9.72
CA ILE A 131 7.51 24.85 -9.28
C ILE A 131 8.04 23.41 -9.14
N SER A 132 9.00 22.99 -9.96
CA SER A 132 9.47 21.60 -10.01
C SER A 132 9.99 21.10 -8.64
N TRP A 133 10.94 21.80 -8.01
CA TRP A 133 11.53 21.34 -6.75
C TRP A 133 10.60 21.50 -5.53
N LYS A 134 9.79 22.57 -5.51
CA LYS A 134 8.91 22.86 -4.37
C LYS A 134 7.70 21.94 -4.33
N PHE A 135 7.21 21.51 -5.48
CA PHE A 135 6.17 20.49 -5.58
C PHE A 135 6.66 19.13 -5.07
N ILE A 136 7.91 18.77 -5.38
CA ILE A 136 8.58 17.58 -4.81
C ILE A 136 8.65 17.67 -3.28
N ILE A 137 8.97 18.84 -2.70
CA ILE A 137 9.01 19.04 -1.25
C ILE A 137 7.61 18.86 -0.62
N ILE A 138 6.58 19.46 -1.20
CA ILE A 138 5.19 19.32 -0.69
C ILE A 138 4.76 17.84 -0.75
N MET A 139 5.10 17.14 -1.83
CA MET A 139 4.80 15.72 -1.96
C MET A 139 5.55 14.87 -0.95
N PHE A 140 6.83 15.16 -0.70
CA PHE A 140 7.58 14.52 0.36
C PHE A 140 6.91 14.75 1.73
N LEU A 141 6.45 15.97 2.00
CA LEU A 141 5.77 16.33 3.24
C LEU A 141 4.42 15.59 3.44
N ILE A 142 3.73 15.20 2.36
CA ILE A 142 2.46 14.47 2.43
C ILE A 142 2.70 12.95 2.46
N VAL A 143 3.55 12.45 1.56
CA VAL A 143 3.79 11.02 1.36
C VAL A 143 4.53 10.42 2.55
N THR A 144 5.51 11.13 3.13
CA THR A 144 6.30 10.58 4.25
C THR A 144 5.50 10.35 5.53
N PRO A 145 4.69 11.28 6.07
CA PRO A 145 3.90 11.00 7.26
C PRO A 145 2.81 9.96 6.97
N PHE A 146 2.25 9.94 5.76
CA PHE A 146 1.28 8.92 5.37
C PHE A 146 1.90 7.52 5.37
N MET A 147 3.10 7.36 4.81
CA MET A 147 3.86 6.12 4.87
C MET A 147 4.24 5.73 6.31
N LEU A 148 4.70 6.68 7.12
CA LEU A 148 5.03 6.43 8.53
C LEU A 148 3.81 5.99 9.33
N MET A 149 2.64 6.61 9.09
CA MET A 149 1.37 6.22 9.70
C MET A 149 0.99 4.79 9.32
N ILE A 150 1.11 4.42 8.05
CA ILE A 150 0.84 3.04 7.59
C ILE A 150 1.79 2.05 8.25
N LEU A 151 3.09 2.35 8.31
CA LEU A 151 4.09 1.52 8.98
C LEU A 151 3.82 1.38 10.49
N TRP A 152 3.30 2.43 11.12
CA TRP A 152 2.93 2.40 12.53
C TRP A 152 1.70 1.52 12.78
N ILE A 153 0.64 1.68 11.97
CA ILE A 153 -0.56 0.82 12.00
C ILE A 153 -0.18 -0.64 11.76
N LEU A 154 0.73 -0.90 10.83
CA LEU A 154 1.29 -2.22 10.53
C LEU A 154 1.96 -2.86 11.73
N ARG A 155 2.88 -2.14 12.39
CA ARG A 155 3.58 -2.63 13.59
C ARG A 155 2.60 -2.88 14.73
N TRP A 156 1.61 -2.02 14.89
CA TRP A 156 0.56 -2.19 15.88
C TRP A 156 -0.27 -3.45 15.61
N TYR A 157 -0.68 -3.67 14.35
CA TYR A 157 -1.42 -4.87 13.96
C TYR A 157 -0.60 -6.15 14.15
N GLN A 158 0.70 -6.14 13.77
CA GLN A 158 1.58 -7.29 13.94
C GLN A 158 1.84 -7.63 15.41
N ARG A 159 1.97 -6.62 16.28
CA ARG A 159 2.09 -6.84 17.74
C ARG A 159 0.84 -7.47 18.35
N ASN A 160 -0.33 -7.21 17.77
CA ASN A 160 -1.61 -7.69 18.29
C ASN A 160 -2.08 -8.98 17.61
N THR A 161 -1.34 -9.50 16.62
CA THR A 161 -1.63 -10.83 16.07
C THR A 161 -1.19 -11.89 17.08
N PRO A 162 -2.08 -12.84 17.42
CA PRO A 162 -1.73 -13.93 18.33
C PRO A 162 -0.50 -14.69 17.82
N GLU A 163 0.52 -14.86 18.66
CA GLU A 163 1.71 -15.62 18.30
C GLU A 163 1.35 -17.12 18.29
N THR A 164 1.13 -17.65 17.10
CA THR A 164 0.91 -19.09 16.88
C THR A 164 2.21 -19.75 16.47
N TYR A 165 2.58 -20.83 17.15
CA TYR A 165 3.79 -21.61 16.90
C TYR A 165 3.42 -23.03 16.46
N ASP A 166 4.25 -23.64 15.62
CA ASP A 166 4.13 -25.06 15.32
C ASP A 166 4.65 -25.86 16.53
N VAL A 167 3.87 -26.83 17.00
CA VAL A 167 4.14 -27.60 18.22
C VAL A 167 3.96 -29.09 17.95
N ASP A 168 4.90 -29.88 18.48
CA ASP A 168 4.90 -31.33 18.37
C ASP A 168 4.43 -31.95 19.68
N LEU A 169 3.35 -32.71 19.63
CA LEU A 169 2.81 -33.45 20.76
C LEU A 169 3.28 -34.90 20.68
N ILE A 170 4.12 -35.30 21.62
CA ILE A 170 4.69 -36.64 21.66
C ILE A 170 4.10 -37.39 22.85
N LEU A 171 3.39 -38.49 22.57
CA LEU A 171 2.88 -39.42 23.58
C LEU A 171 3.30 -40.84 23.21
N PHE A 172 4.26 -41.39 23.95
CA PHE A 172 4.92 -42.66 23.62
C PHE A 172 5.46 -42.63 22.18
N ASP A 173 5.04 -43.56 21.33
CA ASP A 173 5.47 -43.66 19.92
C ASP A 173 4.61 -42.83 18.95
N ARG A 174 3.66 -42.03 19.45
CA ARG A 174 2.78 -41.20 18.62
C ARG A 174 3.23 -39.75 18.67
N CYS A 175 3.43 -39.15 17.50
CA CYS A 175 3.68 -37.72 17.34
C CYS A 175 2.55 -37.07 16.55
N ILE A 176 2.05 -35.93 17.02
CA ILE A 176 1.05 -35.11 16.32
C ILE A 176 1.60 -33.71 16.15
N HIS A 177 1.65 -33.23 14.91
CA HIS A 177 1.99 -31.85 14.58
C HIS A 177 0.73 -30.98 14.63
N THR A 178 0.76 -29.93 15.45
CA THR A 178 -0.34 -28.97 15.57
C THR A 178 0.17 -27.54 15.74
N LYS A 179 -0.74 -26.57 15.82
CA LYS A 179 -0.41 -25.17 16.12
C LYS A 179 -0.80 -24.83 17.55
N GLY A 180 0.17 -24.37 18.34
CA GLY A 180 -0.03 -23.83 19.67
C GLY A 180 -0.21 -22.32 19.62
N PHE A 181 -1.12 -21.81 20.46
CA PHE A 181 -1.26 -20.37 20.69
C PHE A 181 -0.45 -19.98 21.94
N MET A 182 0.48 -19.03 21.81
CA MET A 182 1.24 -18.53 22.95
C MET A 182 0.37 -17.61 23.80
N ASP A 183 -0.19 -18.18 24.86
CA ASP A 183 -0.93 -17.45 25.87
C ASP A 183 0.02 -17.01 26.99
N SER A 184 0.47 -15.75 26.94
CA SER A 184 1.30 -15.16 28.00
C SER A 184 0.58 -15.05 29.35
N GLY A 185 -0.74 -15.22 29.38
CA GLY A 185 -1.55 -15.26 30.60
C GLY A 185 -1.67 -16.65 31.23
N ASN A 186 -1.12 -17.69 30.58
CA ASN A 186 -1.16 -19.05 31.12
C ASN A 186 -0.20 -19.19 32.31
N CYS A 187 -0.79 -19.25 33.51
CA CYS A 187 -0.08 -19.45 34.78
C CYS A 187 -0.14 -20.89 35.29
N LEU A 188 -0.51 -21.86 34.45
CA LEU A 188 -0.63 -23.26 34.86
C LEU A 188 0.74 -23.93 34.95
N TYR A 189 0.95 -24.64 36.05
CA TYR A 189 2.15 -25.43 36.29
C TYR A 189 1.76 -26.83 36.75
N ASP A 190 2.53 -27.82 36.34
CA ASP A 190 2.43 -29.18 36.84
C ASP A 190 2.66 -29.19 38.37
N PRO A 191 1.74 -29.75 39.18
CA PRO A 191 1.87 -29.79 40.63
C PRO A 191 3.11 -30.55 41.12
N ILE A 192 3.59 -31.55 40.36
CA ILE A 192 4.69 -32.43 40.79
C ILE A 192 6.04 -31.80 40.47
N TYR A 193 6.30 -31.48 39.20
CA TYR A 193 7.61 -31.00 38.76
C TYR A 193 7.68 -29.48 38.60
N LYS A 194 6.59 -28.74 38.86
CA LYS A 194 6.48 -27.28 38.74
C LYS A 194 6.92 -26.74 37.37
N ARG A 195 6.66 -27.51 36.32
CA ARG A 195 6.94 -27.12 34.93
C ARG A 195 5.71 -26.46 34.30
N PRO A 196 5.87 -25.47 33.42
CA PRO A 196 4.74 -24.87 32.71
C PRO A 196 4.04 -25.92 31.86
N VAL A 197 2.71 -25.87 31.80
CA VAL A 197 1.88 -26.82 31.03
C VAL A 197 1.16 -26.13 29.88
N MET A 198 1.01 -26.84 28.77
CA MET A 198 0.19 -26.41 27.64
C MET A 198 -1.17 -27.10 27.70
N VAL A 199 -2.25 -26.37 27.44
CA VAL A 199 -3.61 -26.90 27.39
C VAL A 199 -4.00 -27.13 25.94
N ILE A 200 -4.60 -28.27 25.65
CA ILE A 200 -5.13 -28.63 24.34
C ILE A 200 -6.59 -29.05 24.46
N GLN A 201 -7.42 -28.66 23.49
CA GLN A 201 -8.83 -29.03 23.38
C GLN A 201 -9.06 -29.90 22.15
#